data_AF-A0A4W4EWK3-F1
#
_entry.id   AF-A0A4W4EWK3-F1
#
_cell.length_a   1.000
_cell.length_b   1.000
_cell.length_c   1.000
_cell.angle_alpha   90.00
_cell.angle_beta   90.00
_cell.angle_gamma   90.00
#
_symmetry.space_group_name_H-M   'P 1'
#
loop_
_entity.id
_entity.type
_entity.pdbx_description
1 polymer ?
#
loop_
_entity_poly.entity_id
_entity_poly.type
_entity_poly.pdbx_seq_one_letter_code
_entity_poly.pdbx_strand_id
1 'polypeptide(L)'
;MLPSAGCCAHWSVPCTSFSLHLPISVATQTQKTLVCLVSKYSPSAINITWLKGSEVVQHNRPLPAKDATGKFMVQSRLQLRATDWKAETTYTCQVDHITGTVIHRISKEGDCLAPKHLFKVVLDFH
;
A
#
# COMPACT_ATOMS: atom_id res chain seq x y z
N MET A 1 -31.96 -41.26 32.65
CA MET A 1 -33.28 -40.78 33.11
C MET A 1 -33.29 -39.26 32.93
N LEU A 2 -34.16 -38.76 32.05
CA LEU A 2 -34.50 -37.33 31.94
C LEU A 2 -35.36 -36.89 33.14
N PRO A 3 -35.54 -35.58 33.35
CA PRO A 3 -36.73 -34.91 32.80
C PRO A 3 -36.32 -33.82 31.78
N SER A 4 -36.81 -33.75 30.52
CA SER A 4 -38.18 -33.61 29.96
C SER A 4 -38.79 -32.27 30.33
N ALA A 5 -38.76 -31.29 29.41
CA ALA A 5 -39.86 -30.91 28.50
C ALA A 5 -40.85 -29.94 29.20
N GLY A 6 -41.41 -28.89 28.61
CA GLY A 6 -41.50 -28.34 27.25
C GLY A 6 -42.06 -26.90 27.39
N CYS A 7 -41.89 -25.98 26.44
CA CYS A 7 -42.52 -25.84 25.13
C CYS A 7 -43.56 -24.70 25.12
N CYS A 8 -43.32 -23.66 24.30
CA CYS A 8 -44.29 -23.15 23.34
C CYS A 8 -43.58 -23.28 21.98
N ALA A 9 -43.91 -24.24 21.10
CA ALA A 9 -45.02 -24.22 20.13
C ALA A 9 -45.07 -22.90 19.32
N HIS A 10 -45.27 -22.84 18.01
CA HIS A 10 -45.35 -23.80 16.90
C HIS A 10 -45.67 -22.93 15.66
N TRP A 11 -44.84 -22.90 14.61
CA TRP A 11 -45.25 -23.12 13.21
C TRP A 11 -44.01 -23.21 12.30
N SER A 12 -44.04 -24.19 11.42
CA SER A 12 -42.96 -24.67 10.58
C SER A 12 -42.52 -23.68 9.53
N VAL A 13 -41.27 -23.21 9.61
CA VAL A 13 -40.50 -22.85 8.43
C VAL A 13 -39.15 -23.55 8.55
N PRO A 14 -38.80 -24.52 7.69
CA PRO A 14 -37.50 -25.14 7.76
C PRO A 14 -36.45 -24.06 7.49
N CYS A 15 -35.55 -23.86 8.45
CA CYS A 15 -34.31 -23.12 8.23
C CYS A 15 -33.43 -24.01 7.36
N THR A 16 -33.78 -24.17 6.07
CA THR A 16 -32.82 -24.61 5.07
C THR A 16 -31.81 -23.49 4.98
N SER A 17 -30.76 -23.64 5.78
CA SER A 17 -29.54 -22.85 5.68
C SER A 17 -28.96 -23.12 4.29
N PHE A 18 -29.48 -22.41 3.29
CA PHE A 18 -28.74 -22.17 2.08
C PHE A 18 -27.58 -21.28 2.51
N SER A 19 -26.47 -21.91 2.89
CA SER A 19 -25.18 -21.28 2.73
C SER A 19 -25.01 -21.01 1.24
N LEU A 20 -25.50 -19.85 0.81
CA LEU A 20 -24.95 -19.15 -0.33
C LEU A 20 -23.50 -18.81 0.05
N HIS A 21 -22.64 -19.82 -0.04
CA HIS A 21 -21.24 -19.58 -0.29
C HIS A 21 -21.23 -18.98 -1.69
N LEU A 22 -21.43 -17.66 -1.78
CA LEU A 22 -20.83 -16.94 -2.88
C LEU A 22 -19.38 -17.42 -2.85
N PRO A 23 -18.81 -17.92 -3.96
CA PRO A 23 -17.38 -17.82 -4.08
C PRO A 23 -17.14 -16.32 -3.95
N ILE A 24 -16.72 -15.87 -2.76
CA ILE A 24 -15.97 -14.63 -2.64
C ILE A 24 -14.94 -14.86 -3.72
N SER A 25 -15.05 -14.10 -4.80
CA SER A 25 -13.98 -14.00 -5.75
C SER A 25 -12.85 -13.48 -4.88
N VAL A 26 -12.04 -14.41 -4.36
CA VAL A 26 -10.73 -14.12 -3.81
C VAL A 26 -10.01 -13.66 -5.05
N ALA A 27 -10.18 -12.37 -5.34
CA ALA A 27 -9.25 -11.62 -6.13
C ALA A 27 -7.97 -11.76 -5.33
N THR A 28 -7.22 -12.81 -5.64
CA THR A 28 -5.87 -12.98 -5.17
C THR A 28 -5.20 -11.68 -5.54
N GLN A 29 -4.98 -10.79 -4.57
CA GLN A 29 -4.20 -9.59 -4.76
C GLN A 29 -2.77 -10.06 -5.04
N THR A 30 -2.52 -10.48 -6.28
CA THR A 30 -1.25 -11.05 -6.72
C THR A 30 -0.18 -9.96 -6.84
N GLN A 31 -0.61 -8.71 -6.95
CA GLN A 31 0.26 -7.55 -7.14
C GLN A 31 -0.03 -6.47 -6.10
N LYS A 32 1.03 -5.84 -5.63
CA LYS A 32 1.02 -4.67 -4.76
C LYS A 32 1.76 -3.54 -5.45
N THR A 33 1.37 -2.30 -5.18
CA THR A 33 2.10 -1.13 -5.70
C THR A 33 2.56 -0.31 -4.52
N LEU A 34 3.84 0.04 -4.49
CA LEU A 34 4.34 1.11 -3.64
C LEU A 34 4.35 2.40 -4.43
N VAL A 35 4.02 3.49 -3.77
CA VAL A 35 4.01 4.81 -4.36
C VAL A 35 4.86 5.75 -3.52
N CYS A 36 5.86 6.37 -4.15
CA CYS A 36 6.67 7.44 -3.58
C CYS A 36 6.26 8.76 -4.22
N LEU A 37 5.47 9.56 -3.51
CA LEU A 37 5.11 10.92 -3.90
C LEU A 37 6.16 11.88 -3.34
N VAL A 38 6.79 12.68 -4.20
CA VAL A 38 7.74 13.73 -3.84
C VAL A 38 7.07 15.07 -4.07
N SER A 39 7.05 15.97 -3.09
CA SER A 39 6.37 17.27 -3.22
C SER A 39 7.17 18.44 -2.69
N LYS A 40 6.82 19.64 -3.18
CA LYS A 40 7.29 20.96 -2.74
C LYS A 40 8.78 21.25 -2.95
N TYR A 41 9.38 20.63 -3.97
CA TYR A 41 10.79 20.83 -4.30
C TYR A 41 10.99 21.78 -5.49
N SER A 42 12.21 22.29 -5.64
CA SER A 42 12.69 23.06 -6.79
C SER A 42 14.22 23.10 -6.77
N PRO A 43 14.92 23.04 -7.93
CA PRO A 43 14.42 22.92 -9.30
C PRO A 43 13.77 21.56 -9.63
N SER A 44 13.26 21.39 -10.85
CA SER A 44 12.47 20.21 -11.26
C SER A 44 13.27 18.91 -11.37
N ALA A 45 14.59 19.00 -11.52
CA ALA A 45 15.44 17.85 -11.79
C ALA A 45 15.67 17.01 -10.53
N ILE A 46 15.15 15.78 -10.53
CA ILE A 46 15.38 14.77 -9.49
C ILE A 46 15.55 13.38 -10.10
N ASN A 47 16.24 12.50 -9.38
CA ASN A 47 16.28 11.06 -9.66
C ASN A 47 15.61 10.30 -8.52
N ILE A 48 14.78 9.31 -8.85
CA ILE A 48 14.17 8.41 -7.86
C ILE A 48 14.69 7.00 -8.10
N THR A 49 15.32 6.42 -7.08
CA THR A 49 15.84 5.05 -7.12
C THR A 49 15.12 4.20 -6.07
N TRP A 50 14.60 3.07 -6.50
CA TRP A 50 14.02 2.06 -5.61
C TRP A 50 15.04 1.00 -5.27
N LEU A 51 15.19 0.72 -3.98
CA LEU A 51 16.03 -0.38 -3.48
C LEU A 51 15.19 -1.41 -2.74
N LYS A 52 15.59 -2.68 -2.81
CA LYS A 52 15.15 -3.77 -1.95
C LYS A 52 16.35 -4.19 -1.10
N GLY A 53 16.36 -3.83 0.18
CA GLY A 53 17.59 -3.85 0.97
C GLY A 53 18.63 -2.91 0.37
N SER A 54 19.74 -3.47 -0.14
CA SER A 54 20.81 -2.74 -0.84
C SER A 54 20.77 -2.88 -2.37
N GLU A 55 19.91 -3.75 -2.90
CA GLU A 55 19.81 -4.00 -4.34
C GLU A 55 18.92 -2.96 -5.01
N VAL A 56 19.37 -2.37 -6.11
CA VAL A 56 18.55 -1.46 -6.91
C VAL A 56 17.57 -2.27 -7.76
N VAL A 57 16.28 -2.02 -7.59
CA VAL A 57 15.21 -2.74 -8.31
C VAL A 57 14.53 -1.91 -9.40
N GLN A 58 14.60 -0.57 -9.32
CA GLN A 58 14.03 0.32 -10.32
C GLN A 58 14.64 1.73 -10.26
N HIS A 59 14.89 2.34 -11.42
CA HIS A 59 15.24 3.76 -11.54
C HIS A 59 14.15 4.51 -12.29
N ASN A 60 13.68 5.61 -11.73
CA ASN A 60 12.63 6.45 -12.31
C ASN A 60 13.08 7.92 -12.39
N ARG A 61 12.82 8.54 -13.54
CA ARG A 61 12.86 9.99 -13.76
C ARG A 61 11.48 10.49 -14.19
N PRO A 62 10.51 10.49 -13.27
CA PRO A 62 9.15 10.83 -13.64
C PRO A 62 9.04 12.33 -13.98
N LEU A 63 8.17 12.67 -14.94
CA LEU A 63 7.95 14.05 -15.35
C LEU A 63 7.29 14.84 -14.21
N PRO A 64 7.93 15.90 -13.70
CA PRO A 64 7.41 16.65 -12.57
C PRO A 64 6.29 17.61 -13.00
N ALA A 65 5.25 17.67 -12.19
CA ALA A 65 4.16 18.65 -12.32
C ALA A 65 4.37 19.80 -11.33
N LYS A 66 3.75 20.96 -11.56
CA LYS A 66 3.70 22.04 -10.58
C LYS A 66 2.43 21.95 -9.73
N ASP A 67 2.54 22.22 -8.44
CA ASP A 67 1.40 22.41 -7.56
C ASP A 67 0.86 23.86 -7.62
N ALA A 68 -0.22 24.14 -6.88
CA ALA A 68 -0.85 25.45 -6.84
C ALA A 68 0.07 26.57 -6.30
N THR A 69 1.16 26.21 -5.60
CA THR A 69 2.16 27.16 -5.09
C THR A 69 3.31 27.39 -6.07
N GLY A 70 3.30 26.70 -7.22
CA GLY A 70 4.35 26.75 -8.24
C GLY A 70 5.55 25.86 -7.96
N LYS A 71 5.53 25.08 -6.87
CA LYS A 71 6.58 24.10 -6.54
C LYS A 71 6.36 22.80 -7.32
N PHE A 72 7.43 22.00 -7.47
CA PHE A 72 7.33 20.74 -8.19
C PHE A 72 6.82 19.60 -7.30
N MET A 73 6.07 18.71 -7.92
CA MET A 73 5.57 17.47 -7.37
C MET A 73 5.74 16.35 -8.39
N VAL A 74 6.07 15.15 -7.94
CA VAL A 74 6.11 13.98 -8.81
C VAL A 74 5.80 12.70 -8.04
N GLN A 75 5.36 11.67 -8.76
CA GLN A 75 5.07 10.37 -8.17
C GLN A 75 5.79 9.25 -8.91
N SER A 76 6.44 8.38 -8.16
CA SER A 76 7.10 7.16 -8.63
C SER A 76 6.34 5.95 -8.11
N ARG A 77 6.13 4.93 -8.95
CA ARG A 77 5.42 3.69 -8.59
C ARG A 77 6.35 2.49 -8.78
N LEU A 78 6.34 1.58 -7.81
CA LEU A 78 7.02 0.28 -7.87
C LEU A 78 5.96 -0.83 -7.73
N GLN A 79 5.81 -1.64 -8.77
CA GLN A 79 4.93 -2.82 -8.73
C GLN A 79 5.69 -4.02 -8.19
N LEU A 80 5.08 -4.73 -7.25
CA LEU A 80 5.65 -5.87 -6.56
C LEU A 80 4.70 -7.05 -6.65
N ARG A 81 5.23 -8.27 -6.69
CA ARG A 81 4.39 -9.45 -6.42
C ARG A 81 4.09 -9.48 -4.92
N ALA A 82 2.88 -9.89 -4.55
CA ALA A 82 2.51 -9.96 -3.13
C ALA A 82 3.41 -10.91 -2.33
N THR A 83 4.01 -11.90 -2.98
CA THR A 83 5.02 -12.84 -2.44
C THR A 83 6.35 -12.20 -2.08
N ASP A 84 6.68 -11.08 -2.73
CA ASP A 84 7.98 -10.41 -2.59
C ASP A 84 7.99 -9.39 -1.45
N TRP A 85 6.82 -9.15 -0.84
CA TRP A 85 6.61 -8.23 0.28
C TRP A 85 6.39 -9.00 1.59
N LYS A 86 7.48 -9.51 2.15
CA LYS A 86 7.51 -10.22 3.45
C LYS A 86 7.73 -9.23 4.59
N ALA A 87 7.46 -9.65 5.84
CA ALA A 87 7.57 -8.78 7.02
C ALA A 87 8.97 -8.15 7.17
N GLU A 88 10.01 -8.89 6.77
CA GLU A 88 11.41 -8.48 6.86
C GLU A 88 11.93 -7.76 5.60
N THR A 89 11.10 -7.58 4.57
CA THR A 89 11.53 -6.92 3.34
C THR A 89 11.36 -5.41 3.47
N THR A 90 12.48 -4.70 3.48
CA THR A 90 12.49 -3.24 3.41
C THR A 90 12.74 -2.79 1.98
N TYR A 91 11.83 -1.97 1.45
CA TYR A 91 12.05 -1.24 0.21
C TYR A 91 12.35 0.22 0.52
N THR A 92 13.15 0.85 -0.32
CA THR A 92 13.63 2.20 -0.11
C THR A 92 13.34 3.04 -1.34
N CYS A 93 12.72 4.21 -1.17
CA CYS A 93 12.67 5.25 -2.17
C CYS A 93 13.79 6.25 -1.84
N GLN A 94 14.87 6.23 -2.62
CA GLN A 94 15.92 7.22 -2.58
C GLN A 94 15.60 8.32 -3.59
N VAL A 95 15.62 9.57 -3.15
CA VAL A 95 15.38 10.74 -3.98
C VAL A 95 16.63 11.60 -3.98
N ASP A 96 17.28 11.71 -5.13
CA ASP A 96 18.44 12.57 -5.33
C ASP A 96 17.99 13.89 -5.96
N HIS A 97 18.25 14.98 -5.26
CA HIS A 97 18.01 16.35 -5.69
C HIS A 97 19.30 17.17 -5.54
N ILE A 98 19.39 18.33 -6.21
CA ILE A 98 20.58 19.18 -6.13
C ILE A 98 20.87 19.66 -4.69
N THR A 99 19.85 19.74 -3.84
CA THR A 99 20.01 20.13 -2.42
C THR A 99 20.42 18.97 -1.52
N GLY A 100 20.48 17.74 -2.05
CA GLY A 100 20.86 16.54 -1.30
C GLY A 100 20.02 15.31 -1.63
N THR A 101 20.38 14.20 -0.99
CA THR A 101 19.71 12.92 -1.12
C THR A 101 18.83 12.67 0.10
N VAL A 102 17.57 12.31 -0.14
CA VAL A 102 16.62 11.90 0.91
C VAL A 102 16.26 10.44 0.71
N ILE A 103 16.33 9.67 1.80
CA ILE A 103 16.09 8.23 1.80
C ILE A 103 14.86 7.94 2.64
N HIS A 104 13.83 7.33 2.04
CA HIS A 104 12.66 6.89 2.76
C HIS A 104 12.53 5.37 2.70
N ARG A 105 12.54 4.73 3.87
CA ARG A 105 12.44 3.27 4.03
C ARG A 105 11.00 2.86 4.28
N ILE A 106 10.60 1.76 3.69
CA ILE A 106 9.24 1.22 3.71
C ILE A 106 9.34 -0.24 4.09
N SER A 107 8.76 -0.59 5.24
CA SER A 107 8.63 -1.96 5.71
C SER A 107 7.16 -2.33 5.80
N LYS A 108 6.85 -3.63 5.83
CA LYS A 108 5.48 -4.10 5.98
C LYS A 108 4.97 -3.75 7.40
N GLU A 109 4.13 -2.73 7.52
CA GLU A 109 3.48 -2.41 8.81
C GLU A 109 2.28 -3.32 9.07
N GLY A 110 2.10 -3.70 10.35
CA GLY A 110 1.19 -4.74 10.83
C GLY A 110 -0.29 -4.35 10.88
N ASP A 111 -0.67 -3.09 10.66
CA ASP A 111 -1.94 -2.61 11.20
C ASP A 111 -3.03 -2.39 10.15
N CYS A 112 -4.13 -3.14 10.22
CA CYS A 112 -5.33 -2.84 9.45
C CYS A 112 -5.75 -1.38 9.76
N LEU A 113 -5.84 -0.51 8.75
CA LEU A 113 -6.66 0.74 8.66
C LEU A 113 -6.04 1.89 7.83
N ALA A 114 -4.83 1.80 7.26
CA ALA A 114 -4.34 2.78 6.27
C ALA A 114 -4.48 2.26 4.82
N PRO A 115 -4.63 3.14 3.79
CA PRO A 115 -4.29 2.77 2.43
C PRO A 115 -2.76 2.57 2.34
N LYS A 116 -2.28 1.40 2.78
CA LYS A 116 -0.86 1.01 3.02
C LYS A 116 0.07 1.08 1.80
N HIS A 117 -0.36 1.66 0.70
CA HIS A 117 0.29 1.60 -0.61
C HIS A 117 0.65 2.99 -1.16
N LEU A 118 0.21 4.07 -0.49
CA LEU A 118 0.50 5.44 -0.86
C LEU A 118 1.38 6.11 0.20
N PHE A 119 2.60 6.49 -0.17
CA PHE A 119 3.54 7.15 0.74
C PHE A 119 3.93 8.52 0.20
N LYS A 120 3.95 9.52 1.09
CA LYS A 120 4.26 10.92 0.77
C LYS A 120 5.62 11.28 1.37
N VAL A 121 6.61 11.48 0.53
CA VAL A 121 7.91 12.09 0.83
C VAL A 121 7.80 13.58 0.55
N VAL A 122 7.91 14.41 1.58
CA VAL A 122 7.91 15.87 1.43
C VAL A 122 9.35 16.34 1.51
N LEU A 123 9.86 16.96 0.43
CA LEU A 123 11.20 17.54 0.39
C LEU A 123 11.16 19.02 0.80
N ASP A 124 10.33 19.37 1.80
CA ASP A 124 10.38 20.67 2.45
C ASP A 124 11.55 20.63 3.44
N PHE A 125 12.72 21.08 3.00
CA PHE A 125 13.79 21.47 3.93
C PHE A 125 13.40 22.85 4.49
N HIS A 126 12.74 22.89 5.65
CA HIS A 126 12.65 24.10 6.48
C HIS A 126 13.77 24.08 7.52
#